data_AF-A0A7Z9QNA7-F1
#
_entry.id   AF-A0A7Z9QNA7-F1
#
_cell.length_a   1.000
_cell.length_b   1.000
_cell.length_c   1.000
_cell.angle_alpha   90.00
_cell.angle_beta   90.00
_cell.angle_gamma   90.00
#
_symmetry.space_group_name_H-M   'P 1'
#
loop_
_entity.id
_entity.type
_entity.pdbx_description
1 polymer ?
#
loop_
_entity_poly.entity_id
_entity_poly.type
_entity_poly.pdbx_seq_one_letter_code
_entity_poly.pdbx_strand_id
1 'polypeptide(L)' 'VDPKQFIRFNRQFVAGFESVDEIHPYFKGRLKVNLKPRQESDIVVSSERAAFVKEWLGK' A
#
# COMPACT_ATOMS: atom_id res chain seq x y z
N VAL A 1 -0.17 -10.04 13.39
CA VAL A 1 0.52 -8.89 12.75
C VAL A 1 0.19 -7.65 13.53
N ASP A 2 1.20 -6.90 13.96
CA ASP A 2 0.99 -5.64 14.68
C ASP A 2 0.34 -4.61 13.73
N PRO A 3 -0.87 -4.13 14.02
CA PRO A 3 -1.59 -3.22 13.13
C PRO A 3 -0.93 -1.84 13.01
N LYS A 4 0.06 -1.52 13.86
CA LYS A 4 0.84 -0.29 13.75
C LYS A 4 1.98 -0.42 12.74
N GLN A 5 2.51 -1.63 12.55
CA GLN A 5 3.63 -1.89 11.64
C GLN A 5 3.17 -2.43 10.28
N PHE A 6 2.04 -3.13 10.23
CA PHE A 6 1.53 -3.78 9.03
C PHE A 6 0.17 -3.22 8.62
N ILE A 7 0.06 -2.84 7.34
CA ILE A 7 -1.21 -2.44 6.73
C ILE A 7 -1.62 -3.44 5.66
N ARG A 8 -2.92 -3.71 5.60
CA ARG A 8 -3.52 -4.47 4.50
C ARG A 8 -3.76 -3.52 3.33
N PHE A 9 -3.08 -3.68 2.21
CA PHE A 9 -3.28 -2.84 1.01
C PHE A 9 -4.53 -3.26 0.23
N ASN A 10 -4.79 -4.57 0.12
CA ASN A 10 -6.00 -5.13 -0.48
C ASN A 10 -6.32 -6.52 0.11
N ARG A 11 -7.28 -7.26 -0.45
CA ARG A 11 -7.68 -8.58 0.07
C ARG A 11 -6.54 -9.62 0.04
N GLN A 12 -5.56 -9.45 -0.84
CA GLN A 12 -4.46 -10.40 -1.07
C GLN A 12 -3.12 -9.94 -0.46
N PHE A 13 -2.95 -8.65 -0.16
CA PHE A 13 -1.67 -8.10 0.26
C PHE A 13 -1.73 -7.39 1.62
N VAL A 14 -0.83 -7.81 2.51
CA VAL A 14 -0.47 -7.15 3.76
C VAL A 14 1.04 -6.93 3.72
N ALA A 15 1.51 -5.70 3.92
CA ALA A 15 2.94 -5.45 4.04
C ALA A 15 3.24 -4.40 5.11
N GLY A 16 4.49 -4.44 5.58
CA GLY A 16 4.99 -3.50 6.57
C GLY A 16 5.38 -2.18 5.94
N PHE A 17 5.45 -1.13 6.76
CA PHE A 17 5.85 0.21 6.34
C PHE A 17 7.25 0.19 5.72
N GLU A 18 8.18 -0.51 6.36
CA GLU A 18 9.58 -0.63 5.94
C GLU A 18 9.76 -1.33 4.59
N SER A 19 8.75 -2.07 4.14
CA SER A 19 8.76 -2.74 2.84
C SER A 19 8.22 -1.86 1.72
N VAL A 20 7.64 -0.69 2.01
CA VAL A 20 7.11 0.21 0.98
C VAL A 20 8.26 0.99 0.34
N ASP A 21 8.41 0.83 -0.96
CA ASP A 21 9.45 1.49 -1.75
C ASP A 21 8.91 2.78 -2.38
N GLU A 22 7.81 2.68 -3.12
CA GLU A 22 7.18 3.82 -3.79
C GLU A 22 5.65 3.68 -3.84
N ILE A 23 4.97 4.83 -3.93
CA ILE A 23 3.51 4.90 -4.12
C ILE A 23 3.24 5.80 -5.31
N HIS A 24 2.40 5.34 -6.24
CA HIS A 24 1.98 6.13 -7.39
C HIS A 24 0.45 6.25 -7.46
N PRO A 25 -0.07 7.41 -7.87
CA PRO A 25 -1.47 7.51 -8.30
C PRO A 25 -1.78 6.46 -9.36
N TYR A 26 -2.96 5.85 -9.26
CA TYR A 26 -3.46 4.88 -10.22
C TYR A 26 -4.87 5.24 -10.68
N PHE A 27 -5.34 4.57 -11.75
CA PHE A 27 -6.59 4.90 -12.40
C PHE A 27 -7.79 4.85 -11.43
N LYS A 28 -8.79 5.73 -11.61
CA LYS A 28 -9.98 5.85 -10.76
C LYS A 28 -9.68 6.17 -9.29
N GLY A 29 -8.68 7.02 -9.02
CA GLY A 29 -8.33 7.45 -7.68
C GLY A 29 -7.74 6.35 -6.79
N ARG A 30 -7.30 5.25 -7.39
CA ARG A 30 -6.60 4.15 -6.72
C ARG A 30 -5.13 4.53 -6.49
N LEU A 31 -4.42 3.72 -5.71
CA LEU A 31 -2.96 3.83 -5.58
C LEU A 31 -2.30 2.53 -5.96
N LYS A 32 -1.16 2.63 -6.62
CA LYS A 32 -0.25 1.52 -6.84
C LYS A 32 0.89 1.63 -5.85
N VAL A 33 1.19 0.54 -5.16
CA VAL A 33 2.25 0.45 -4.17
C VAL A 33 3.31 -0.50 -4.69
N ASN A 34 4.55 -0.04 -4.74
CA ASN A 34 5.71 -0.88 -5.00
C ASN A 34 6.35 -1.22 -3.66
N LEU A 35 6.70 -2.49 -3.48
CA LEU A 35 7.39 -2.96 -2.29
C LEU A 35 8.84 -3.34 -2.60
N LYS A 36 9.65 -3.41 -1.54
CA LYS A 36 10.99 -3.98 -1.54
C LYS A 36 11.04 -5.16 -0.56
N PRO A 37 11.44 -6.37 -1.00
CA PRO A 37 11.81 -6.72 -2.38
C PRO A 37 10.63 -6.61 -3.36
N ARG A 38 10.96 -6.33 -4.62
CA ARG A 38 9.95 -6.14 -5.68
C ARG A 38 9.12 -7.41 -5.86
N GLN A 39 7.81 -7.24 -5.81
CA GLN A 39 6.86 -8.31 -6.07
C GLN A 39 6.49 -8.34 -7.56
N GLU A 40 6.24 -9.54 -8.10
CA GLU A 40 5.74 -9.71 -9.47
C GLU A 40 4.31 -9.19 -9.63
N SER A 41 3.53 -9.25 -8.55
CA SER A 41 2.14 -8.81 -8.52
C SER A 41 2.02 -7.32 -8.21
N ASP A 42 1.17 -6.63 -8.98
CA ASP A 42 0.82 -5.24 -8.72
C ASP A 42 -0.05 -5.10 -7.47
N ILE A 43 0.41 -4.28 -6.53
CA ILE A 43 -0.34 -3.98 -5.31
C ILE A 43 -1.15 -2.71 -5.55
N VAL A 44 -2.43 -2.90 -5.88
CA VAL A 44 -3.37 -1.79 -6.07
C VAL A 44 -4.27 -1.65 -4.84
N VAL A 45 -4.33 -0.44 -4.31
CA VAL A 45 -5.20 0.00 -3.21
C VAL A 45 -6.44 0.66 -3.81
N SER A 46 -7.63 0.34 -3.28
CA SER A 46 -8.88 0.98 -3.71
C SER A 46 -8.89 2.47 -3.38
N SER A 47 -9.68 3.25 -4.11
CA SER A 47 -9.85 4.68 -3.87
C SER A 47 -10.34 4.99 -2.45
N GLU A 48 -11.25 4.17 -1.91
CA GLU A 48 -11.77 4.29 -0.54
C GLU A 48 -10.67 4.20 0.52
N ARG A 49 -9.60 3.42 0.25
CA ARG A 49 -8.49 3.21 1.20
C ARG A 49 -7.24 3.99 0.83
N ALA A 50 -7.24 4.67 -0.31
CA ALA A 50 -6.10 5.44 -0.81
C ALA A 50 -5.69 6.56 0.16
N ALA A 51 -6.65 7.30 0.70
CA ALA A 51 -6.40 8.36 1.67
C ALA A 51 -5.75 7.81 2.95
N PHE A 52 -6.35 6.76 3.53
CA PHE A 52 -5.84 6.09 4.73
C PHE A 52 -4.41 5.57 4.55
N VAL A 53 -4.10 4.94 3.40
CA VAL A 53 -2.75 4.43 3.12
C VAL A 53 -1.74 5.57 2.98
N LYS A 54 -2.10 6.69 2.35
CA LYS A 54 -1.22 7.87 2.27
C LYS A 54 -0.96 8.47 3.65
N GLU A 55 -1.99 8.62 4.47
CA GLU A 55 -1.84 9.13 5.84
C GLU A 55 -1.00 8.20 6.71
N TRP A 56 -1.14 6.89 6.54
CA TRP A 56 -0.31 5.91 7.26
C TRP A 56 1.16 5.96 6.83
N LEU A 57 1.44 6.29 5.57
CA LEU A 57 2.81 6.38 5.03
C LEU A 57 3.48 7.74 5.27
N GLY A 58 2.70 8.80 5.43
CA GLY A 58 3.19 10.13 5.78
C GLY A 58 3.36 10.38 7.28
N LYS A 59 3.20 9.33 8.11
CA LYS A 59 3.33 9.40 9.57
C LYS A 59 4.68 8.91 10.06
#